data_AF-A0A7K3WXL5-F1
#
_entry.id   AF-A0A7K3WXL5-F1
#
_cell.length_a   1.000
_cell.length_b   1.000
_cell.length_c   1.000
_cell.angle_alpha   90.00
_cell.angle_beta   90.00
_cell.angle_gamma   90.00
#
_symmetry.space_group_name_H-M   'P 1'
#
loop_
_entity.id
_entity.type
_entity.pdbx_description
1 polymer ?
#
loop_
_entity_poly.entity_id
_entity_poly.type
_entity_poly.pdbx_seq_one_letter_code
_entity_poly.pdbx_strand_id
1 'polypeptide(L)'
;MTRIHKYARTHFGRRSKVVCKLNNLFTTGDIINHFKKFGTFTDLKKTGSQTTAELISICHLYQEINTEYRNKKDELRNKFAMRRTGFKQLDLFPSPQLNLFDGEQNDD
;
A
#
# COMPACT_ATOMS: atom_id res chain seq x y z
N MET A 1 17.34 -4.12 9.55
CA MET A 1 17.12 -2.91 8.71
C MET A 1 16.31 -3.30 7.48
N THR A 2 15.16 -2.67 7.23
CA THR A 2 14.31 -2.97 6.05
C THR A 2 14.96 -2.43 4.76
N ARG A 3 14.71 -3.07 3.61
CA ARG A 3 15.26 -2.67 2.28
C ARG A 3 15.02 -1.18 1.98
N ILE A 4 13.87 -0.66 2.41
CA ILE A 4 13.49 0.75 2.30
C ILE A 4 14.42 1.67 3.08
N HIS A 5 14.80 1.32 4.32
CA HIS A 5 15.69 2.16 5.13
C HIS A 5 17.11 2.19 4.56
N LYS A 6 17.57 1.07 3.99
CA LYS A 6 18.86 1.01 3.28
C LYS A 6 18.83 1.88 2.02
N TYR A 7 17.76 1.78 1.23
CA TYR A 7 17.59 2.58 0.02
C TYR A 7 17.49 4.07 0.33
N ALA A 8 16.62 4.47 1.28
CA ALA A 8 16.47 5.85 1.71
C ALA A 8 17.80 6.41 2.25
N ARG A 9 18.61 5.62 2.95
CA ARG A 9 19.92 6.09 3.44
C ARG A 9 20.93 6.37 2.32
N THR A 10 20.94 5.54 1.28
CA THR A 10 21.91 5.63 0.16
C THR A 10 21.47 6.58 -0.93
N HIS A 11 20.16 6.64 -1.22
CA HIS A 11 19.60 7.38 -2.36
C HIS A 11 18.94 8.70 -1.99
N PHE A 12 18.70 9.02 -0.70
CA PHE A 12 18.34 10.39 -0.33
C PHE A 12 19.55 11.31 -0.38
N GLY A 13 19.57 12.17 -1.39
CA GLY A 13 20.43 13.33 -1.41
C GLY A 13 20.21 14.25 -0.20
N ARG A 14 21.22 15.06 0.13
CA ARG A 14 21.10 16.10 1.18
C ARG A 14 19.93 17.06 0.90
N ARG A 15 19.68 17.38 -0.36
CA ARG A 15 18.56 18.24 -0.80
C ARG A 15 17.20 17.60 -0.51
N SER A 16 17.04 16.31 -0.79
CA SER A 16 15.80 15.57 -0.55
C SER A 16 15.46 15.48 0.94
N LYS A 17 16.47 15.34 1.80
CA LYS A 17 16.30 15.44 3.26
C LYS A 17 15.82 16.82 3.72
N VAL A 18 16.36 17.89 3.13
CA VAL A 18 15.94 19.26 3.43
C VAL A 18 14.50 19.49 2.98
N VAL A 19 14.14 19.07 1.77
CA VAL A 19 12.77 19.16 1.26
C VAL A 19 11.79 18.42 2.17
N CYS A 20 12.13 17.19 2.57
CA CYS A 20 11.28 16.41 3.49
C CYS A 20 11.09 17.15 4.82
N LYS A 21 12.17 17.70 5.39
CA LYS A 21 12.12 18.48 6.63
C LYS A 21 11.28 19.76 6.49
N LEU A 22 11.38 20.46 5.36
CA LEU A 22 10.63 21.69 5.10
C LEU A 22 9.12 21.45 4.92
N ASN A 23 8.73 20.25 4.51
CA ASN A 23 7.34 19.88 4.24
C ASN A 23 6.78 18.88 5.28
N ASN A 24 7.44 18.75 6.44
CA ASN A 24 7.02 17.87 7.55
C ASN A 24 6.88 16.38 7.18
N LEU A 25 7.68 15.90 6.23
CA LEU A 25 7.75 14.50 5.83
C LEU A 25 8.88 13.79 6.61
N PHE A 26 8.63 13.44 7.87
CA PHE A 26 9.68 12.88 8.74
C PHE A 26 9.80 11.36 8.63
N THR A 27 8.72 10.70 8.23
CA THR A 27 8.68 9.25 8.09
C THR A 27 8.43 8.84 6.65
N THR A 28 8.83 7.61 6.31
CA THR A 28 8.47 7.01 5.02
C THR A 28 6.95 6.96 4.85
N GLY A 29 6.20 6.76 5.95
CA GLY A 29 4.74 6.78 5.95
C GLY A 29 4.18 8.12 5.49
N ASP A 30 4.75 9.23 5.95
CA ASP A 30 4.32 10.57 5.55
C ASP A 30 4.56 10.82 4.05
N ILE A 31 5.73 10.40 3.54
CA ILE A 31 6.08 10.50 2.12
C ILE A 31 5.08 9.73 1.26
N ILE A 32 4.76 8.50 1.67
CA ILE A 32 3.81 7.64 0.95
C ILE A 32 2.39 8.21 1.02
N ASN A 33 1.98 8.71 2.18
CA ASN A 33 0.65 9.29 2.35
C ASN A 33 0.49 10.56 1.51
N HIS A 34 1.54 11.40 1.44
CA HIS A 34 1.58 12.54 0.53
C HIS A 34 1.44 12.10 -0.92
N PHE A 35 2.22 11.10 -1.34
CA PHE A 35 2.15 10.57 -2.71
C PHE A 35 0.78 9.97 -3.03
N LYS A 36 0.14 9.28 -2.09
CA LYS A 36 -1.23 8.76 -2.28
C LYS A 36 -2.26 9.88 -2.41
N LYS A 37 -2.08 10.98 -1.70
CA LYS A 37 -3.03 12.10 -1.70
C LYS A 37 -2.92 12.96 -2.96
N PHE A 38 -1.70 13.22 -3.42
CA PHE A 38 -1.43 14.17 -4.50
C PHE A 38 -0.92 13.53 -5.79
N GLY A 39 -0.44 12.28 -5.75
CA GLY A 39 0.14 11.58 -6.90
C GLY A 39 1.53 12.09 -7.32
N THR A 40 2.04 13.16 -6.71
CA THR A 40 3.29 13.82 -7.07
C THR A 40 3.94 14.52 -5.86
N PHE A 41 5.15 15.05 -6.06
CA PHE A 41 5.88 15.88 -5.09
C PHE A 41 6.22 17.27 -5.64
N THR A 42 5.68 17.65 -6.80
CA THR A 42 5.89 18.97 -7.42
C THR A 42 5.35 20.11 -6.56
N ASP A 43 4.37 19.83 -5.71
CA ASP A 43 3.75 20.83 -4.83
C ASP A 43 4.56 21.11 -3.56
N LEU A 44 5.63 20.33 -3.32
CA LEU A 44 6.49 20.52 -2.16
C LEU A 44 7.40 21.73 -2.34
N LYS A 45 7.55 22.55 -1.29
CA LYS A 45 8.46 23.70 -1.32
C LYS A 45 9.89 23.25 -1.63
N LYS A 46 10.53 23.94 -2.58
CA LYS A 46 11.94 23.75 -2.99
C LYS A 46 12.25 22.35 -3.56
N THR A 47 11.27 21.69 -4.18
CA THR A 47 11.55 20.47 -4.96
C THR A 47 12.11 20.81 -6.33
N GLY A 48 13.18 20.11 -6.71
CA GLY A 48 13.66 20.03 -8.09
C GLY A 48 13.33 18.67 -8.70
N SER A 49 13.41 18.57 -10.02
CA SER A 49 13.12 17.32 -10.78
C SER A 49 13.85 16.09 -10.22
N GLN A 50 15.12 16.24 -9.84
CA GLN A 50 15.92 15.17 -9.24
C GLN A 50 15.33 14.69 -7.89
N THR A 51 14.98 15.62 -6.99
CA THR A 51 14.41 15.25 -5.68
C THR A 51 13.04 14.60 -5.83
N THR A 52 12.23 15.09 -6.77
CA THR A 52 10.94 14.46 -7.10
C THR A 52 11.12 13.03 -7.58
N ALA A 53 12.07 12.78 -8.50
CA ALA A 53 12.37 11.44 -8.99
C ALA A 53 12.86 10.50 -7.85
N GLU A 54 13.71 11.01 -6.95
CA GLU A 54 14.17 10.26 -5.77
C GLU A 54 13.00 9.84 -4.86
N LEU A 55 12.08 10.76 -4.56
CA LEU A 55 10.92 10.50 -3.71
C LEU A 55 9.93 9.51 -4.35
N ILE A 56 9.70 9.65 -5.66
CA ILE A 56 8.85 8.73 -6.44
C ILE A 56 9.45 7.32 -6.42
N SER A 57 10.77 7.20 -6.60
CA SER A 57 11.47 5.91 -6.57
C SER A 57 11.28 5.17 -5.24
N ILE A 58 11.27 5.89 -4.11
CA ILE A 58 10.97 5.28 -2.80
C ILE A 58 9.53 4.79 -2.73
N CYS A 59 8.58 5.55 -3.27
CA CYS A 59 7.17 5.15 -3.27
C CYS A 59 6.97 3.87 -4.08
N HIS A 60 7.61 3.74 -5.24
CA HIS A 60 7.56 2.51 -6.03
C HIS A 60 8.21 1.33 -5.32
N LEU A 61 9.40 1.52 -4.72
CA LEU A 61 10.06 0.47 -3.95
C LEU A 61 9.19 0.00 -2.77
N TYR A 62 8.50 0.93 -2.12
CA TYR A 62 7.56 0.59 -1.05
C TYR A 62 6.38 -0.23 -1.56
N GLN A 63 5.80 0.14 -2.71
CA GLN A 63 4.71 -0.61 -3.32
C GLN A 63 5.13 -2.04 -3.68
N GLU A 64 6.30 -2.21 -4.29
CA GLU A 64 6.84 -3.53 -4.65
C GLU A 64 6.97 -4.43 -3.42
N ILE A 65 7.59 -3.91 -2.36
CA ILE A 65 7.77 -4.63 -1.10
C ILE A 65 6.42 -4.97 -0.46
N ASN A 66 5.47 -4.03 -0.47
CA ASN A 66 4.15 -4.25 0.10
C ASN A 66 3.38 -5.35 -0.66
N THR A 67 3.48 -5.37 -1.99
CA THR A 67 2.91 -6.44 -2.83
C THR A 67 3.54 -7.79 -2.51
N GLU A 68 4.88 -7.85 -2.38
CA GLU A 68 5.59 -9.07 -1.97
C GLU A 68 5.09 -9.60 -0.61
N TYR A 69 4.91 -8.71 0.38
CA TYR A 69 4.37 -9.09 1.69
C TYR A 69 2.94 -9.62 1.62
N ARG A 70 2.06 -9.02 0.80
CA ARG A 70 0.68 -9.53 0.62
C ARG A 70 0.69 -10.93 0.03
N ASN A 71 1.46 -11.14 -1.05
CA ASN A 71 1.55 -12.43 -1.72
C ASN A 71 2.04 -13.52 -0.77
N LYS A 72 3.09 -13.25 0.02
CA LYS A 72 3.60 -14.21 1.03
C LYS A 72 2.57 -14.52 2.11
N LYS A 73 1.81 -13.52 2.55
CA LYS A 73 0.76 -13.70 3.55
C LYS A 73 -0.36 -14.60 3.01
N ASP A 74 -0.77 -14.40 1.76
CA ASP A 74 -1.78 -15.22 1.10
C ASP A 74 -1.27 -16.65 0.87
N GLU A 75 -0.01 -16.83 0.48
CA GLU A 75 0.63 -18.14 0.36
C GLU A 75 0.64 -18.89 1.70
N LEU A 76 1.03 -18.22 2.79
CA LEU A 76 1.00 -18.78 4.14
C LEU A 76 -0.43 -19.18 4.54
N ARG A 77 -1.41 -18.31 4.30
CA ARG A 77 -2.82 -18.60 4.57
C ARG A 77 -3.32 -19.82 3.80
N ASN A 78 -2.99 -19.91 2.51
CA ASN A 78 -3.35 -21.06 1.66
C ASN A 78 -2.68 -22.35 2.14
N LYS A 79 -1.41 -22.28 2.52
CA LYS A 79 -0.64 -23.41 3.05
C LYS A 79 -1.24 -23.98 4.34
N PHE A 80 -1.72 -23.11 5.24
CA PHE A 80 -2.39 -23.56 6.46
C PHE A 80 -3.83 -24.02 6.24
N ALA A 81 -4.55 -23.44 5.28
CA ALA A 81 -5.87 -23.91 4.87
C ALA A 81 -5.79 -25.36 4.34
N MET A 82 -4.81 -25.68 3.49
CA MET A 82 -4.63 -27.02 2.93
C MET A 82 -4.16 -28.08 3.94
N ARG A 83 -3.45 -27.69 5.01
CA ARG A 83 -3.03 -28.64 6.06
C ARG A 83 -4.15 -29.00 7.04
N ARG A 84 -5.20 -28.18 7.14
CA ARG A 84 -6.41 -28.52 7.91
C ARG A 84 -7.33 -29.45 7.15
N THR A 85 -7.30 -29.44 5.81
CA THR A 85 -8.08 -30.35 4.97
C THR A 85 -7.32 -31.66 4.75
N GLY A 86 -7.15 -32.42 5.83
CA GLY A 86 -7.32 -33.89 5.79
C GLY A 86 -8.80 -34.25 5.76
N PHE A 87 -9.64 -33.41 5.16
CA PHE A 87 -11.09 -33.50 5.13
C PHE A 87 -11.53 -33.24 3.69
N LYS A 88 -12.29 -34.21 3.18
CA LYS A 88 -12.69 -34.38 1.78
C LYS A 88 -13.25 -33.08 1.20
N GLN A 89 -12.93 -32.88 -0.08
CA GLN A 89 -13.65 -32.02 -1.02
C GLN A 89 -15.15 -32.06 -0.74
N LEU A 90 -15.68 -31.01 -0.11
CA LEU A 90 -17.10 -30.74 0.02
C LEU A 90 -17.28 -29.25 -0.24
N ASP A 91 -17.73 -28.99 -1.46
CA ASP A 91 -18.67 -27.96 -1.87
C ASP A 91 -18.32 -26.49 -1.56
N LEU A 92 -17.88 -25.83 -2.63
CA LEU A 92 -18.70 -24.80 -3.27
C LEU A 92 -19.52 -23.96 -2.28
N PHE A 93 -18.88 -23.03 -1.55
CA PHE A 93 -19.63 -21.98 -0.87
C PHE A 93 -20.34 -21.13 -1.94
N PRO A 94 -21.68 -21.12 -1.98
CA PRO A 94 -22.39 -20.18 -2.82
C PRO A 94 -22.17 -18.78 -2.24
N SER A 95 -21.87 -17.83 -3.12
CA SER A 95 -21.76 -16.41 -2.81
C SER A 95 -22.96 -15.95 -1.95
N PRO A 96 -22.78 -15.02 -1.01
CA PRO A 96 -23.90 -14.44 -0.28
C PRO A 96 -24.79 -13.72 -1.29
N GLN A 97 -25.99 -14.26 -1.53
CA GLN A 97 -27.01 -13.51 -2.24
C GLN A 97 -27.47 -12.39 -1.33
N LEU A 98 -27.23 -11.16 -1.78
CA LEU A 98 -27.83 -9.96 -1.24
C LEU A 98 -29.35 -10.08 -1.44
N ASN A 99 -30.04 -10.58 -0.41
CA ASN A 99 -31.47 -10.37 -0.25
C ASN A 99 -31.67 -8.90 0.14
N LEU A 100 -31.66 -8.01 -0.85
CA LEU A 100 -32.17 -6.67 -0.67
C LEU A 100 -33.69 -6.74 -0.86
N PHE A 101 -34.33 -7.11 0.24
CA PHE A 101 -35.71 -6.83 0.65
C PHE A 101 -36.57 -6.08 -0.40
N ASP A 102 -37.50 -6.81 -1.02
CA ASP A 102 -38.76 -6.26 -1.49
C ASP A 102 -39.53 -5.71 -0.28
N GLY A 103 -39.62 -4.38 -0.22
CA GLY A 103 -40.48 -3.64 0.70
C GLY A 103 -41.62 -3.02 -0.09
N GLU A 104 -42.63 -3.85 -0.36
CA GLU A 104 -43.94 -3.49 -0.88
C GLU A 104 -44.62 -2.39 -0.03
N GLN A 105 -45.28 -1.48 -0.73
CA GLN A 105 -46.50 -0.72 -0.38
C GLN A 105 -46.61 0.03 0.96
N ASN A 106 -46.91 1.32 0.85
CA ASN A 106 -48.17 1.85 1.39
C ASN A 106 -48.73 2.92 0.45
N ASP A 107 -49.97 2.70 0.03
CA ASP A 107 -50.90 3.64 -0.61
C ASP A 107 -51.35 4.71 0.41
N ASP A 108 -51.33 5.99 0.00
CA ASP A 108 -52.33 7.07 0.22
C ASP A 108 -51.77 8.43 -0.24
#